data_AF-A0AAD7FG78-F1
#
_entry.id   AF-A0AAD7FG78-F1
#
_cell.length_a   1.000
_cell.length_b   1.000
_cell.length_c   1.000
_cell.angle_alpha   90.00
_cell.angle_beta   90.00
_cell.angle_gamma   90.00
#
_symmetry.space_group_name_H-M   'P 1'
#
loop_
_entity.id
_entity.type
_entity.pdbx_description
1 polymer ?
#
loop_
_entity_poly.entity_id
_entity_poly.type
_entity_poly.pdbx_seq_one_letter_code
_entity_poly.pdbx_strand_id
1 'polypeptide(L)'
;MHPQEHSCDLPLRQYTMLCLLLTALLATILALLLRKYGAREDGLPPGPPTLPIIGNLHVFPKEYPHFKFTEWAKIYGGIYSLKIGPGTLVVVTDIAVVKELLEKRSLTTSDRPGSHIVDVVTGGLHIAFARYGGIFHDPELFSDPDDFRPERYLLTENGTKPDLDIDTSSLKTSLAFGVGRRSCPGIHVAQNSININVLNLIWAFEFRPAVDAEVDTFAYSKGVVTTPLPFRCQITPRSAEKAEIIRRRFQEVREMFEKFEVEEDGIFAGSGVGDVQ
;
A
#
# COMPACT_ATOMS: atom_id res chain seq x y z
N MET A 1 -66.11 -26.13 49.15
CA MET A 1 -64.92 -25.91 48.31
C MET A 1 -64.32 -24.57 48.70
N HIS A 2 -63.20 -24.57 49.41
CA HIS A 2 -62.39 -23.36 49.59
C HIS A 2 -60.94 -23.79 49.37
N PRO A 3 -60.23 -23.25 48.37
CA PRO A 3 -58.79 -23.42 48.29
C PRO A 3 -58.14 -22.39 49.21
N GLN A 4 -57.20 -22.86 50.03
CA GLN A 4 -56.30 -22.00 50.80
C GLN A 4 -55.05 -21.72 49.97
N GLU A 5 -54.76 -20.44 49.82
CA GLU A 5 -53.52 -19.90 49.28
C GLU A 5 -52.42 -20.00 50.34
N HIS A 6 -51.35 -20.74 50.04
CA HIS A 6 -50.10 -20.63 50.78
C HIS A 6 -49.04 -19.99 49.90
N SER A 7 -48.71 -18.75 50.28
CA SER A 7 -47.87 -17.81 49.56
C SER A 7 -46.41 -18.24 49.46
N CYS A 8 -45.84 -17.93 48.31
CA CYS A 8 -44.68 -18.51 47.67
C CYS A 8 -43.54 -17.46 47.59
N ASP A 9 -42.98 -17.03 48.73
CA ASP A 9 -42.03 -15.90 48.74
C ASP A 9 -40.57 -16.27 49.07
N LEU A 10 -40.29 -17.48 49.57
CA LEU A 10 -38.91 -17.96 49.77
C LEU A 10 -38.11 -18.28 48.48
N PRO A 11 -38.69 -18.89 47.43
CA PRO A 11 -37.89 -19.34 46.28
C PRO A 11 -37.31 -18.17 45.49
N LEU A 12 -38.01 -17.03 45.45
CA LEU A 12 -37.61 -15.88 44.65
C LEU A 12 -36.28 -15.26 45.11
N ARG A 13 -36.02 -15.19 46.43
CA ARG A 13 -34.77 -14.64 46.98
C ARG A 13 -33.55 -15.55 46.74
N GLN A 14 -33.78 -16.86 46.70
CA GLN A 14 -32.73 -17.84 46.40
C GLN A 14 -32.36 -17.83 44.91
N TYR A 15 -33.35 -17.67 44.03
CA TYR A 15 -33.12 -17.47 42.60
C TYR A 15 -32.42 -16.14 42.29
N THR A 16 -32.75 -15.04 42.98
CA THR A 16 -32.06 -13.75 42.76
C THR A 16 -30.59 -13.81 43.19
N MET A 17 -30.26 -14.47 44.31
CA MET A 17 -28.88 -14.66 44.74
C MET A 17 -28.08 -15.55 43.78
N LEU A 18 -28.68 -16.63 43.26
CA LEU A 18 -28.04 -17.49 42.26
C LEU A 18 -27.80 -16.73 40.94
N CYS A 19 -28.77 -15.94 40.49
CA CYS A 19 -28.62 -15.07 39.32
C CYS A 19 -27.49 -14.07 39.50
N LEU A 20 -27.37 -13.41 40.66
CA LEU A 20 -26.28 -12.48 40.94
C LEU A 20 -24.91 -13.16 40.92
N LEU A 21 -24.79 -14.35 41.53
CA LEU A 21 -23.53 -15.12 41.51
C LEU A 21 -23.16 -15.60 40.11
N LEU A 22 -24.12 -16.07 39.31
CA LEU A 22 -23.89 -16.47 37.91
C LEU A 22 -23.50 -15.28 37.05
N THR A 23 -24.13 -14.12 37.23
CA THR A 23 -23.75 -12.89 36.51
C THR A 23 -22.35 -12.42 36.91
N ALA A 24 -21.97 -12.52 38.19
CA ALA A 24 -20.64 -12.15 38.65
C ALA A 24 -19.57 -13.12 38.12
N LEU A 25 -19.84 -14.42 38.11
CA LEU A 25 -18.95 -15.43 37.54
C LEU A 25 -18.77 -15.21 36.02
N LEU A 26 -19.87 -15.01 35.29
CA LEU A 26 -19.83 -14.72 33.85
C LEU A 26 -19.07 -13.42 33.56
N ALA A 27 -19.31 -12.36 34.34
CA ALA A 27 -18.59 -11.10 34.22
C ALA A 27 -17.09 -11.27 34.50
N THR A 28 -16.72 -12.13 35.44
CA THR A 28 -15.31 -12.40 35.78
C THR A 28 -14.62 -13.20 34.68
N ILE A 29 -15.26 -14.25 34.16
CA ILE A 29 -14.76 -15.03 33.01
C ILE A 29 -14.60 -14.12 31.79
N LEU A 30 -15.61 -13.29 31.52
CA LEU A 30 -15.57 -12.32 30.43
C LEU A 30 -14.41 -11.33 30.63
N ALA A 31 -14.20 -10.79 31.83
CA ALA A 31 -13.09 -9.90 32.13
C ALA A 31 -11.72 -10.58 31.92
N LEU A 32 -11.57 -11.86 32.27
CA LEU A 32 -10.34 -12.62 32.05
C LEU A 32 -10.08 -12.90 30.56
N LEU A 33 -11.13 -13.24 29.80
CA LEU A 33 -11.04 -13.44 28.36
C LEU A 33 -10.69 -12.13 27.64
N LEU A 34 -11.33 -11.03 28.04
CA LEU A 34 -11.06 -9.68 27.53
C LEU A 34 -9.64 -9.21 27.88
N ARG A 35 -9.13 -9.58 29.06
CA ARG A 35 -7.75 -9.29 29.44
C ARG A 35 -6.73 -10.04 28.59
N LYS A 36 -7.00 -11.30 28.23
CA LYS A 36 -6.14 -12.08 27.32
C LYS A 36 -6.21 -11.60 25.88
N TYR A 37 -7.33 -11.04 25.46
CA TYR A 37 -7.57 -10.60 24.08
C TYR A 37 -6.57 -9.56 23.56
N GLY A 38 -6.19 -8.59 24.42
CA GLY A 38 -5.22 -7.54 24.08
C GLY A 38 -3.82 -7.77 24.64
N ALA A 39 -3.59 -8.90 25.32
CA ALA A 39 -2.30 -9.22 25.91
C ALA A 39 -1.34 -9.78 24.86
N ARG A 40 -0.06 -9.41 24.96
CA ARG A 40 1.00 -10.01 24.14
C ARG A 40 1.16 -11.48 24.50
N GLU A 41 1.23 -12.36 23.50
CA GLU A 41 1.49 -13.78 23.72
C GLU A 41 2.91 -14.02 24.26
N ASP A 42 3.03 -15.10 25.03
CA ASP A 42 4.31 -15.58 25.54
C ASP A 42 5.22 -16.01 24.38
N GLY A 43 6.50 -15.62 24.43
CA GLY A 43 7.49 -15.93 23.40
C GLY A 43 7.58 -14.93 22.24
N LEU A 44 6.75 -13.89 22.22
CA LEU A 44 6.91 -12.80 21.26
C LEU A 44 8.06 -11.85 21.63
N PRO A 45 8.66 -11.18 20.63
CA PRO A 45 9.62 -10.11 20.86
C PRO A 45 9.06 -9.03 21.82
N PRO A 46 9.92 -8.35 22.59
CA PRO A 46 9.52 -7.32 23.54
C PRO A 46 8.82 -6.15 22.82
N GLY A 47 8.32 -5.18 23.56
CA GLY A 47 7.66 -4.01 22.99
C GLY A 47 6.87 -3.25 24.04
N PRO A 48 6.21 -2.14 23.66
CA PRO A 48 5.46 -1.29 24.57
C PRO A 48 4.41 -2.06 25.38
N PRO A 49 4.11 -1.65 26.62
CA PRO A 49 3.11 -2.30 27.46
C PRO A 49 1.73 -2.25 26.79
N THR A 50 1.02 -3.37 26.87
CA THR A 50 -0.30 -3.54 26.27
C THR A 50 -1.40 -3.21 27.27
N LEU A 51 -2.43 -2.48 26.84
CA LEU A 51 -3.66 -2.35 27.62
C LEU A 51 -4.60 -3.53 27.32
N PRO A 52 -5.41 -3.99 28.29
CA PRO A 52 -6.44 -5.01 28.06
C PRO A 52 -7.33 -4.64 26.88
N ILE A 53 -7.77 -5.65 26.10
CA ILE A 53 -8.68 -5.52 24.94
C ILE A 53 -8.06 -4.80 23.72
N ILE A 54 -7.42 -3.64 23.90
CA ILE A 54 -6.96 -2.76 22.81
C ILE A 54 -5.47 -2.92 22.46
N GLY A 55 -4.68 -3.54 23.33
CA GLY A 55 -3.24 -3.72 23.10
C GLY A 55 -2.47 -2.39 23.09
N ASN A 56 -1.60 -2.21 22.10
CA ASN A 56 -0.78 -1.02 21.85
C ASN A 56 -1.48 0.03 20.98
N LEU A 57 -2.77 -0.13 20.66
CA LEU A 57 -3.49 0.83 19.83
C LEU A 57 -3.49 2.26 20.43
N HIS A 58 -3.46 2.36 21.76
CA HIS A 58 -3.38 3.63 22.51
C HIS A 58 -2.07 4.41 22.32
N VAL A 59 -0.98 3.71 21.96
CA VAL A 59 0.34 4.31 21.73
C VAL A 59 0.74 4.26 20.25
N PHE A 60 -0.11 3.69 19.39
CA PHE A 60 0.20 3.52 17.98
C PHE A 60 0.23 4.90 17.27
N PRO A 61 1.35 5.26 16.62
CA PRO A 61 1.49 6.57 15.98
C PRO A 61 0.51 6.69 14.81
N LYS A 62 -0.24 7.79 14.78
CA LYS A 62 -1.14 8.10 13.65
C LYS A 62 -0.41 8.82 12.51
N GLU A 63 0.67 9.53 12.83
CA GLU A 63 1.48 10.29 11.87
C GLU A 63 2.96 9.92 12.02
N TYR A 64 3.68 9.92 10.89
CA TYR A 64 5.09 9.56 10.78
C TYR A 64 5.49 8.33 11.61
N PRO A 65 4.84 7.17 11.40
CA PRO A 65 5.02 5.98 12.23
C PRO A 65 6.49 5.51 12.29
N HIS A 66 7.27 5.78 11.24
CA HIS A 66 8.69 5.45 11.16
C HIS A 66 9.54 6.12 12.26
N PHE A 67 9.22 7.33 12.71
CA PHE A 67 9.96 7.96 13.82
C PHE A 67 9.70 7.25 15.13
N LYS A 68 8.44 6.96 15.45
CA LYS A 68 8.08 6.26 16.69
C LYS A 68 8.56 4.82 16.68
N PHE A 69 8.55 4.18 15.51
CA PHE A 69 9.12 2.85 15.33
C PHE A 69 10.64 2.85 15.52
N THR A 70 11.32 3.90 15.04
CA THR A 70 12.76 4.08 15.29
C THR A 70 13.05 4.32 16.77
N GLU A 71 12.22 5.11 17.47
CA GLU A 71 12.33 5.31 18.91
C GLU A 71 12.16 3.99 19.67
N TRP A 72 11.14 3.21 19.35
CA TRP A 72 10.92 1.90 19.96
C TRP A 72 11.97 0.88 19.58
N ALA A 73 12.54 0.93 18.37
CA ALA A 73 13.68 0.10 18.00
C ALA A 73 14.90 0.38 18.89
N LYS A 74 15.11 1.65 19.28
CA LYS A 74 16.17 2.01 20.24
C LYS A 74 15.91 1.47 21.64
N ILE A 75 14.65 1.34 22.05
CA ILE A 75 14.25 0.90 23.40
C ILE A 75 14.16 -0.63 23.52
N TYR A 76 13.56 -1.29 22.52
CA TYR A 76 13.23 -2.72 22.54
C TYR A 76 14.14 -3.57 21.64
N GLY A 77 15.01 -2.94 20.86
CA GLY A 77 15.92 -3.59 19.93
C GLY A 77 15.35 -3.74 18.52
N GLY A 78 16.14 -4.36 17.64
CA GLY A 78 15.86 -4.47 16.21
C GLY A 78 14.64 -5.31 15.82
N ILE A 79 14.02 -6.02 16.77
CA ILE A 79 12.77 -6.77 16.58
C ILE A 79 11.90 -6.56 17.81
N TYR A 80 10.69 -6.06 17.63
CA TYR A 80 9.74 -5.86 18.71
C TYR A 80 8.31 -6.09 18.23
N SER A 81 7.39 -6.36 19.15
CA SER A 81 6.00 -6.67 18.82
C SER A 81 5.02 -5.65 19.39
N LEU A 82 3.99 -5.38 18.59
CA LEU A 82 2.86 -4.53 18.92
C LEU A 82 1.59 -5.37 18.87
N LYS A 83 0.69 -5.17 19.82
CA LYS A 83 -0.65 -5.74 19.80
C LYS A 83 -1.66 -4.74 19.27
N ILE A 84 -2.38 -5.11 18.23
CA ILE A 84 -3.43 -4.29 17.63
C ILE A 84 -4.73 -5.09 17.71
N GLY A 85 -5.48 -4.88 18.80
CA GLY A 85 -6.59 -5.77 19.17
C GLY A 85 -6.07 -7.21 19.37
N PRO A 86 -6.66 -8.23 18.70
CA PRO A 86 -6.15 -9.61 18.78
C PRO A 86 -4.89 -9.82 17.93
N GLY A 87 -4.64 -8.96 16.94
CA GLY A 87 -3.56 -9.12 15.97
C GLY A 87 -2.19 -8.81 16.57
N THR A 88 -1.20 -9.63 16.19
CA THR A 88 0.21 -9.36 16.47
C THR A 88 0.86 -8.71 15.28
N LEU A 89 1.39 -7.51 15.47
CA LEU A 89 2.25 -6.83 14.53
C LEU A 89 3.70 -6.95 15.03
N VAL A 90 4.54 -7.68 14.32
CA VAL A 90 5.98 -7.71 14.60
C VAL A 90 6.65 -6.66 13.72
N VAL A 91 7.36 -5.73 14.34
CA VAL A 91 8.15 -4.72 13.65
C VAL A 91 9.60 -5.15 13.69
N VAL A 92 10.19 -5.27 12.50
CA VAL A 92 11.59 -5.63 12.30
C VAL A 92 12.28 -4.41 11.72
N THR A 93 13.31 -3.91 12.41
CA THR A 93 14.09 -2.73 12.03
C THR A 93 15.57 -3.05 11.83
N ASP A 94 16.02 -4.22 12.29
CA ASP A 94 17.38 -4.70 12.04
C ASP A 94 17.57 -5.04 10.56
N ILE A 95 18.52 -4.36 9.90
CA ILE A 95 18.72 -4.49 8.46
C ILE A 95 19.18 -5.90 8.05
N ALA A 96 19.93 -6.61 8.89
CA ALA A 96 20.38 -7.97 8.59
C ALA A 96 19.20 -8.95 8.67
N VAL A 97 18.31 -8.79 9.66
CA VAL A 97 17.10 -9.59 9.79
C VAL A 97 16.07 -9.25 8.72
N VAL A 98 15.90 -7.96 8.40
CA VAL A 98 15.02 -7.51 7.31
C VAL A 98 15.49 -8.10 5.98
N LYS A 99 16.80 -8.07 5.68
CA LYS A 99 17.36 -8.71 4.49
C LYS A 99 17.14 -10.23 4.49
N GLU A 100 17.40 -10.93 5.59
CA GLU A 100 17.16 -12.37 5.67
C GLU A 100 15.66 -12.72 5.49
N LEU A 101 14.75 -11.92 6.04
CA LEU A 101 13.31 -12.15 6.00
C LEU A 101 12.65 -11.76 4.68
N LEU A 102 13.09 -10.65 4.07
CA LEU A 102 12.53 -10.14 2.81
C LEU A 102 13.26 -10.69 1.58
N GLU A 103 14.51 -11.13 1.68
CA GLU A 103 15.25 -11.68 0.53
C GLU A 103 15.25 -13.21 0.58
N LYS A 104 15.74 -13.82 1.66
CA LYS A 104 15.87 -15.29 1.77
C LYS A 104 14.57 -16.01 2.10
N ARG A 105 13.61 -15.32 2.74
CA ARG A 105 12.24 -15.83 3.01
C ARG A 105 11.14 -15.12 2.20
N SER A 106 11.50 -14.37 1.17
CA SER A 106 10.58 -13.67 0.25
C SER A 106 9.40 -14.52 -0.24
N LEU A 107 9.63 -15.81 -0.53
CA LEU A 107 8.60 -16.75 -0.97
C LEU A 107 7.47 -17.01 0.06
N THR A 108 7.69 -16.68 1.33
CA THR A 108 6.68 -16.83 2.42
C THR A 108 6.17 -15.49 2.96
N THR A 109 6.81 -14.36 2.64
CA THR A 109 6.54 -13.05 3.26
C THR A 109 6.20 -11.93 2.28
N SER A 110 6.48 -12.09 0.98
CA SER A 110 6.40 -11.01 -0.03
C SER A 110 5.26 -11.16 -1.04
N ASP A 111 4.37 -12.13 -0.89
CA ASP A 111 3.14 -12.25 -1.67
C ASP A 111 1.90 -12.09 -0.78
N ARG A 112 0.74 -11.75 -1.36
CA ARG A 112 -0.53 -12.07 -0.68
C ARG A 112 -0.69 -13.58 -0.82
N PRO A 113 -1.08 -14.32 0.24
CA PRO A 113 -1.24 -15.76 0.14
C PRO A 113 -2.32 -16.10 -0.89
N GLY A 114 -1.91 -16.56 -2.08
CA GLY A 114 -2.81 -16.98 -3.14
C GLY A 114 -3.79 -18.04 -2.62
N SER A 115 -5.06 -17.92 -2.97
CA SER A 115 -6.10 -18.81 -2.47
C SER A 115 -6.77 -19.55 -3.61
N HIS A 116 -6.38 -20.81 -3.81
CA HIS A 116 -6.96 -21.69 -4.82
C HIS A 116 -8.48 -21.89 -4.62
N ILE A 117 -8.93 -21.92 -3.37
CA ILE A 117 -10.36 -21.93 -3.03
C ILE A 117 -11.06 -20.67 -3.56
N VAL A 118 -10.43 -19.50 -3.41
CA VAL A 118 -11.00 -18.25 -3.93
C VAL A 118 -11.01 -18.27 -5.45
N ASP A 119 -9.96 -18.74 -6.12
CA ASP A 119 -9.93 -18.82 -7.59
C ASP A 119 -10.99 -19.77 -8.16
N VAL A 120 -11.18 -20.93 -7.54
CA VAL A 120 -12.17 -21.93 -7.99
C VAL A 120 -13.61 -21.48 -7.66
N VAL A 121 -13.84 -20.87 -6.50
CA VAL A 121 -15.18 -20.38 -6.09
C VAL A 121 -15.59 -19.13 -6.86
N THR A 122 -14.65 -18.26 -7.21
CA THR A 122 -14.93 -17.01 -7.93
C THR A 122 -14.71 -17.11 -9.44
N GLY A 123 -14.20 -18.23 -9.94
CA GLY A 123 -13.79 -18.34 -11.35
C GLY A 123 -12.70 -17.35 -11.74
N GLY A 124 -11.84 -16.97 -10.80
CA GLY A 124 -10.81 -15.92 -10.97
C GLY A 124 -11.32 -14.49 -10.77
N LEU A 125 -12.60 -14.27 -10.46
CA LEU A 125 -13.21 -12.94 -10.25
C LEU A 125 -13.16 -12.53 -8.78
N HIS A 126 -11.96 -12.41 -8.23
CA HIS A 126 -11.77 -12.04 -6.83
C HIS A 126 -11.09 -10.68 -6.69
N ILE A 127 -11.75 -9.74 -6.01
CA ILE A 127 -11.32 -8.33 -5.89
C ILE A 127 -9.95 -8.18 -5.18
N ALA A 128 -9.50 -9.18 -4.42
CA ALA A 128 -8.28 -9.11 -3.60
C ALA A 128 -6.96 -9.50 -4.31
N PHE A 129 -7.02 -10.24 -5.44
CA PHE A 129 -5.88 -10.58 -6.31
C PHE A 129 -6.28 -10.53 -7.81
N ALA A 130 -7.27 -9.67 -8.12
CA ALA A 130 -7.78 -9.48 -9.47
C ALA A 130 -6.70 -9.02 -10.44
N ARG A 131 -6.70 -9.59 -11.65
CA ARG A 131 -5.85 -9.15 -12.77
C ARG A 131 -6.51 -7.94 -13.44
N TYR A 132 -6.03 -6.74 -13.14
CA TYR A 132 -6.65 -5.49 -13.63
C TYR A 132 -6.52 -5.27 -15.15
N GLY A 133 -5.54 -5.93 -15.81
CA GLY A 133 -5.29 -5.76 -17.25
C GLY A 133 -6.48 -6.11 -18.15
N GLY A 134 -7.27 -7.12 -17.79
CA GLY A 134 -8.46 -7.50 -18.57
C GLY A 134 -9.58 -6.45 -18.55
N ILE A 135 -9.71 -5.68 -17.46
CA ILE A 135 -10.71 -4.61 -17.36
C ILE A 135 -10.39 -3.48 -18.34
N PHE A 136 -9.12 -3.06 -18.37
CA PHE A 136 -8.69 -1.94 -19.23
C PHE A 136 -8.59 -2.32 -20.71
N HIS A 137 -8.64 -3.62 -21.04
CA HIS A 137 -8.66 -4.09 -22.43
C HIS A 137 -10.03 -4.64 -22.86
N ASP A 138 -11.08 -4.38 -22.09
CA ASP A 138 -12.43 -4.82 -22.42
C ASP A 138 -12.98 -4.01 -23.61
N PRO A 139 -13.22 -4.65 -24.78
CA PRO A 139 -13.73 -3.97 -25.95
C PRO A 139 -15.18 -3.52 -25.80
N GLU A 140 -15.92 -3.98 -24.78
CA GLU A 140 -17.26 -3.46 -24.48
C GLU A 140 -17.15 -2.05 -23.87
N LEU A 141 -16.21 -1.86 -22.93
CA LEU A 141 -16.00 -0.61 -22.19
C LEU A 141 -15.16 0.42 -22.95
N PHE A 142 -14.14 -0.02 -23.69
CA PHE A 142 -13.16 0.84 -24.36
C PHE A 142 -13.19 0.61 -25.87
N SER A 143 -13.21 1.70 -26.65
CA SER A 143 -13.00 1.65 -28.10
C SER A 143 -11.52 1.41 -28.41
N ASP A 144 -11.16 0.41 -29.22
CA ASP A 144 -9.74 0.11 -29.57
C ASP A 144 -8.83 0.04 -28.32
N PRO A 145 -9.07 -0.90 -27.39
CA PRO A 145 -8.42 -0.94 -26.08
C PRO A 145 -6.90 -1.11 -26.12
N ASP A 146 -6.38 -1.81 -27.12
CA ASP A 146 -4.95 -2.09 -27.27
C ASP A 146 -4.16 -0.88 -27.83
N ASP A 147 -4.87 0.12 -28.37
CA ASP A 147 -4.26 1.31 -28.98
C ASP A 147 -4.03 2.41 -27.94
N PHE A 148 -2.83 3.00 -27.95
CA PHE A 148 -2.51 4.17 -27.13
C PHE A 148 -3.25 5.42 -27.64
N ARG A 149 -4.40 5.72 -27.01
CA ARG A 149 -5.29 6.84 -27.39
C ARG A 149 -5.71 7.69 -26.21
N PRO A 150 -4.91 8.69 -25.79
CA PRO A 150 -5.21 9.54 -24.64
C PRO A 150 -6.51 10.35 -24.77
N GLU A 151 -6.95 10.64 -25.99
CA GLU A 151 -8.13 11.45 -26.28
C GLU A 151 -9.41 10.86 -25.70
N ARG A 152 -9.44 9.56 -25.40
CA ARG A 152 -10.59 8.91 -24.75
C ARG A 152 -10.95 9.56 -23.42
N TYR A 153 -9.95 10.02 -22.66
CA TYR A 153 -10.13 10.64 -21.35
C TYR A 153 -10.62 12.09 -21.46
N LEU A 154 -10.70 12.65 -22.67
CA LEU A 154 -11.34 13.94 -22.95
C LEU A 154 -12.85 13.76 -23.21
N LEU A 155 -13.27 12.57 -23.62
CA LEU A 155 -14.68 12.27 -23.94
C LEU A 155 -15.46 11.88 -22.68
N THR A 156 -14.85 11.08 -21.81
CA THR A 156 -15.42 10.64 -20.54
C THR A 156 -14.34 10.62 -19.47
N GLU A 157 -14.73 10.79 -18.20
CA GLU A 157 -13.78 10.86 -17.07
C GLU A 157 -12.84 9.64 -17.00
N ASN A 158 -13.36 8.45 -17.32
CA ASN A 158 -12.63 7.18 -17.20
C ASN A 158 -12.16 6.63 -18.55
N GLY A 159 -12.31 7.37 -19.65
CA GLY A 159 -11.89 6.94 -20.99
C GLY A 159 -12.76 5.86 -21.64
N THR A 160 -13.91 5.58 -21.03
CA THR A 160 -14.93 4.64 -21.51
C THR A 160 -15.71 5.24 -22.68
N LYS A 161 -16.41 4.37 -23.44
CA LYS A 161 -17.26 4.83 -24.54
C LYS A 161 -18.40 5.73 -24.02
N PRO A 162 -18.71 6.85 -24.71
CA PRO A 162 -19.67 7.85 -24.23
C PRO A 162 -21.13 7.38 -24.27
N ASP A 163 -21.43 6.33 -25.03
CA ASP A 163 -22.77 5.77 -25.27
C ASP A 163 -23.12 4.57 -24.36
N LEU A 164 -22.29 4.30 -23.34
CA LEU A 164 -22.56 3.21 -22.40
C LEU A 164 -23.73 3.55 -21.46
N ASP A 165 -24.76 2.70 -21.47
CA ASP A 165 -25.87 2.72 -20.51
C ASP A 165 -25.51 1.97 -19.22
N ILE A 166 -24.27 2.13 -18.75
CA ILE A 166 -23.75 1.49 -17.54
C ILE A 166 -23.03 2.56 -16.73
N ASP A 167 -23.29 2.59 -15.42
CA ASP A 167 -22.57 3.47 -14.50
C ASP A 167 -21.10 3.05 -14.39
N THR A 168 -20.24 3.80 -15.08
CA THR A 168 -18.79 3.61 -15.08
C THR A 168 -18.07 4.45 -14.03
N SER A 169 -18.79 5.16 -13.14
CA SER A 169 -18.18 5.96 -12.06
C SER A 169 -17.34 5.11 -11.09
N SER A 170 -17.63 3.81 -11.02
CA SER A 170 -16.88 2.82 -10.25
C SER A 170 -15.55 2.41 -10.89
N LEU A 171 -15.38 2.62 -12.20
CA LEU A 171 -14.14 2.40 -12.94
C LEU A 171 -13.18 3.55 -12.72
N LYS A 172 -12.73 3.74 -11.47
CA LYS A 172 -11.84 4.85 -11.13
C LYS A 172 -10.53 4.75 -11.91
N THR A 173 -10.03 5.87 -12.40
CA THR A 173 -8.65 6.00 -12.94
C THR A 173 -7.56 5.54 -11.94
N SER A 174 -7.90 5.40 -10.65
CA SER A 174 -7.04 4.82 -9.62
C SER A 174 -6.98 3.30 -9.59
N LEU A 175 -7.70 2.58 -10.44
CA LEU A 175 -7.74 1.11 -10.43
C LEU A 175 -6.32 0.48 -10.58
N ALA A 176 -5.40 1.16 -11.27
CA ALA A 176 -3.98 0.78 -11.34
C ALA A 176 -3.27 0.76 -9.97
N PHE A 177 -3.79 1.50 -8.99
CA PHE A 177 -3.34 1.52 -7.60
C PHE A 177 -4.12 0.53 -6.72
N GLY A 178 -4.90 -0.38 -7.31
CA GLY A 178 -5.72 -1.35 -6.63
C GLY A 178 -7.04 -0.78 -6.09
N VAL A 179 -7.82 -1.64 -5.46
CA VAL A 179 -9.20 -1.36 -5.03
C VAL A 179 -9.47 -1.72 -3.58
N GLY A 180 -10.47 -1.07 -3.01
CA GLY A 180 -10.96 -1.35 -1.67
C GLY A 180 -9.92 -1.06 -0.59
N ARG A 181 -9.97 -1.85 0.50
CA ARG A 181 -9.16 -1.62 1.72
C ARG A 181 -7.65 -1.83 1.54
N ARG A 182 -7.20 -2.34 0.39
CA ARG A 182 -5.77 -2.59 0.07
C ARG A 182 -5.30 -1.77 -1.13
N SER A 183 -6.04 -0.71 -1.50
CA SER A 183 -5.55 0.28 -2.45
C SER A 183 -4.24 0.89 -1.96
N CYS A 184 -3.40 1.30 -2.92
CA CYS A 184 -2.07 1.82 -2.66
C CYS A 184 -2.16 3.01 -1.70
N PRO A 185 -1.53 2.93 -0.51
CA PRO A 185 -1.52 4.07 0.42
C PRO A 185 -0.72 5.25 -0.16
N GLY A 186 0.16 5.00 -1.13
CA GLY A 186 0.98 6.01 -1.80
C GLY A 186 0.35 6.66 -3.04
N ILE A 187 -0.94 6.41 -3.34
CA ILE A 187 -1.57 6.88 -4.59
C ILE A 187 -1.41 8.39 -4.83
N HIS A 188 -1.69 9.22 -3.84
CA HIS A 188 -1.64 10.68 -4.00
C HIS A 188 -0.20 11.19 -4.16
N VAL A 189 0.75 10.58 -3.45
CA VAL A 189 2.17 10.90 -3.62
C VAL A 189 2.61 10.52 -5.03
N ALA A 190 2.31 9.29 -5.47
CA ALA A 190 2.65 8.82 -6.81
C ALA A 190 2.03 9.68 -7.91
N GLN A 191 0.72 9.95 -7.86
CA GLN A 191 0.03 10.77 -8.86
C GLN A 191 0.57 12.20 -8.92
N ASN A 192 0.74 12.85 -7.77
CA ASN A 192 1.26 14.22 -7.73
C ASN A 192 2.72 14.28 -8.20
N SER A 193 3.55 13.31 -7.78
CA SER A 193 4.94 13.21 -8.25
C SER A 193 5.00 12.98 -9.76
N ILE A 194 4.19 12.06 -10.31
CA ILE A 194 4.12 11.83 -11.76
C ILE A 194 3.68 13.12 -12.47
N ASN A 195 2.61 13.76 -12.02
CA ASN A 195 2.10 14.99 -12.65
C ASN A 195 3.15 16.10 -12.65
N ILE A 196 3.77 16.38 -11.50
CA ILE A 196 4.78 17.43 -11.38
C ILE A 196 6.01 17.10 -12.24
N ASN A 197 6.50 15.86 -12.17
CA ASN A 197 7.68 15.47 -12.93
C ASN A 197 7.41 15.48 -14.44
N VAL A 198 6.29 14.94 -14.90
CA VAL A 198 5.91 14.92 -16.31
C VAL A 198 5.71 16.35 -16.83
N LEU A 199 5.01 17.21 -16.09
CA LEU A 199 4.82 18.61 -16.48
C LEU A 199 6.15 19.37 -16.53
N ASN A 200 7.03 19.16 -15.56
CA ASN A 200 8.36 19.76 -15.57
C ASN A 200 9.19 19.28 -16.76
N LEU A 201 9.17 17.98 -17.07
CA LEU A 201 9.87 17.39 -18.20
C LEU A 201 9.33 17.92 -19.54
N ILE A 202 8.02 17.96 -19.74
CA ILE A 202 7.38 18.48 -20.96
C ILE A 202 7.59 19.99 -21.09
N TRP A 203 7.59 20.73 -19.97
CA TRP A 203 7.90 22.15 -19.99
C TRP A 203 9.36 22.39 -20.37
N ALA A 204 10.31 21.62 -19.81
CA ALA A 204 11.74 21.81 -19.96
C ALA A 204 12.28 21.32 -21.30
N PHE A 205 11.86 20.12 -21.74
CA PHE A 205 12.52 19.36 -22.80
C PHE A 205 11.58 19.01 -23.96
N GLU A 206 12.19 18.81 -25.11
CA GLU A 206 11.62 18.18 -26.28
C GLU A 206 12.23 16.79 -26.41
N PHE A 207 11.36 15.79 -26.58
CA PHE A 207 11.72 14.39 -26.73
C PHE A 207 11.50 13.99 -28.18
N ARG A 208 12.54 13.48 -28.84
CA ARG A 208 12.46 12.95 -30.21
C ARG A 208 13.01 11.52 -30.26
N PRO A 209 12.54 10.67 -31.20
CA PRO A 209 13.18 9.39 -31.48
C PRO A 209 14.66 9.59 -31.82
N ALA A 210 15.50 8.61 -31.51
CA ALA A 210 16.85 8.62 -32.07
C ALA A 210 16.78 8.35 -33.58
N VAL A 211 17.69 8.96 -34.36
CA VAL A 211 17.67 8.95 -35.84
C VAL A 211 17.59 7.53 -36.43
N ASP A 212 18.10 6.52 -35.72
CA ASP A 212 18.14 5.12 -36.14
C ASP A 212 17.57 4.15 -35.07
N ALA A 213 16.54 4.55 -34.32
CA ALA A 213 15.92 3.67 -33.33
C ALA A 213 14.40 3.68 -33.43
N GLU A 214 13.84 2.54 -33.84
CA GLU A 214 12.45 2.21 -33.55
C GLU A 214 12.35 1.78 -32.08
N VAL A 215 11.38 2.34 -31.36
CA VAL A 215 11.15 2.03 -29.94
C VAL A 215 9.97 1.10 -29.85
N ASP A 216 10.21 -0.15 -29.45
CA ASP A 216 9.14 -1.08 -29.10
C ASP A 216 8.46 -0.61 -27.80
N THR A 217 7.22 -0.16 -27.90
CA THR A 217 6.43 0.35 -26.78
C THR A 217 5.95 -0.74 -25.82
N PHE A 218 6.13 -2.01 -26.16
CA PHE A 218 5.76 -3.17 -25.33
C PHE A 218 6.98 -3.91 -24.74
N ALA A 219 8.19 -3.39 -24.96
CA ALA A 219 9.42 -3.95 -24.42
C ALA A 219 9.57 -3.63 -22.91
N TYR A 220 9.12 -4.54 -22.02
CA TYR A 220 9.21 -4.40 -20.56
C TYR A 220 10.00 -5.53 -19.89
N SER A 221 10.64 -5.21 -18.77
CA SER A 221 11.27 -6.18 -17.87
C SER A 221 10.23 -7.08 -17.20
N LYS A 222 10.62 -8.32 -16.89
CA LYS A 222 9.81 -9.27 -16.12
C LYS A 222 10.20 -9.16 -14.64
N GLY A 223 9.24 -8.94 -13.74
CA GLY A 223 9.52 -8.82 -12.30
C GLY A 223 8.32 -8.33 -11.48
N VAL A 224 8.54 -8.10 -10.18
CA VAL A 224 7.53 -7.56 -9.23
C VAL A 224 7.08 -6.15 -9.63
N VAL A 225 7.98 -5.39 -10.25
CA VAL A 225 7.69 -4.10 -10.90
C VAL A 225 8.13 -4.21 -12.34
N THR A 226 7.25 -3.87 -13.27
CA THR A 226 7.56 -3.82 -14.70
C THR A 226 8.14 -2.46 -15.05
N THR A 227 9.27 -2.44 -15.75
CA THR A 227 9.90 -1.22 -16.25
C THR A 227 10.19 -1.36 -17.74
N PRO A 228 10.10 -0.29 -18.55
CA PRO A 228 10.53 -0.36 -19.95
C PRO A 228 11.98 -0.81 -20.04
N LEU A 229 12.32 -1.62 -21.05
CA LEU A 229 13.70 -1.91 -21.38
C LEU A 229 14.42 -0.62 -21.83
N PRO A 230 15.75 -0.51 -21.64
CA PRO A 230 16.49 0.67 -22.08
C PRO A 230 16.27 0.96 -23.57
N PHE A 231 15.86 2.19 -23.91
CA PHE A 231 15.68 2.66 -25.28
C PHE A 231 16.40 4.00 -25.49
N ARG A 232 16.75 4.31 -26.74
CA ARG A 232 17.44 5.55 -27.10
C ARG A 232 16.43 6.62 -27.51
N CYS A 233 16.59 7.83 -26.97
CA CYS A 233 15.84 9.01 -27.40
C CYS A 233 16.75 10.25 -27.37
N GLN A 234 16.37 11.26 -28.14
CA GLN A 234 16.97 12.59 -28.08
C GLN A 234 16.17 13.45 -27.13
N ILE A 235 16.84 14.04 -26.15
CA ILE A 235 16.24 14.94 -25.16
C ILE A 235 16.97 16.27 -25.27
N THR A 236 16.28 17.31 -25.72
CA THR A 236 16.87 18.64 -25.91
C THR A 236 16.06 19.70 -25.15
N PRO A 237 16.68 20.68 -24.49
CA PRO A 237 15.93 21.79 -23.89
C PRO A 237 15.08 22.52 -24.94
N ARG A 238 13.84 22.87 -24.59
CA ARG A 238 12.93 23.58 -25.50
C ARG A 238 13.38 25.00 -25.87
N SER A 239 14.17 25.64 -25.00
CA SER A 239 14.79 26.93 -25.28
C SER A 239 16.03 27.15 -24.41
N ALA A 240 16.90 28.07 -24.85
CA ALA A 240 18.08 28.49 -24.09
C ALA A 240 17.70 29.09 -22.72
N GLU A 241 16.61 29.86 -22.66
CA GLU A 241 16.09 30.45 -21.42
C GLU A 241 15.71 29.37 -20.41
N LYS A 242 14.99 28.33 -20.83
CA LYS A 242 14.60 27.22 -19.96
C LYS A 242 15.81 26.43 -19.48
N ALA A 243 16.76 26.17 -20.38
CA ALA A 243 18.03 25.54 -20.01
C ALA A 243 18.75 26.32 -18.91
N GLU A 244 18.76 27.65 -19.00
CA GLU A 244 19.38 28.51 -17.99
C GLU A 244 18.64 28.47 -16.65
N ILE A 245 17.30 28.50 -16.65
CA ILE A 245 16.51 28.33 -15.43
C ILE A 245 16.86 27.01 -14.75
N ILE A 246 16.93 25.92 -15.52
CA ILE A 246 17.23 24.58 -15.00
C ILE A 246 18.65 24.54 -14.40
N ARG A 247 19.66 25.03 -15.12
CA ARG A 247 21.05 25.08 -14.63
C ARG A 247 21.16 25.91 -13.35
N ARG A 248 20.55 27.10 -13.32
CA ARG A 248 20.55 27.95 -12.13
C ARG A 248 19.90 27.26 -10.94
N ARG A 249 18.70 26.68 -11.12
CA ARG A 249 18.00 25.96 -10.04
C ARG A 249 18.78 24.74 -9.56
N PHE A 250 19.41 24.00 -10.47
CA PHE A 250 20.27 22.89 -10.12
C PHE A 250 21.42 23.34 -9.20
N GLN A 251 22.12 24.44 -9.55
CA GLN A 251 23.18 24.98 -8.70
C GLN A 251 22.67 25.44 -7.32
N GLU A 252 21.50 26.10 -7.25
CA GLU A 252 20.91 26.56 -5.99
C GLU A 252 20.61 25.42 -5.00
N VAL A 253 20.21 24.24 -5.50
CA VAL A 253 19.83 23.10 -4.66
C VAL A 253 20.95 22.07 -4.51
N ARG A 254 22.05 22.23 -5.24
CA ARG A 254 23.14 21.25 -5.31
C ARG A 254 23.68 20.89 -3.94
N GLU A 255 24.09 21.87 -3.14
CA GLU A 255 24.63 21.63 -1.79
C GLU A 255 23.66 20.84 -0.88
N MET A 256 22.35 21.05 -1.07
CA MET A 256 21.33 20.32 -0.30
C MET A 256 21.21 18.86 -0.74
N PHE A 257 21.35 18.58 -2.04
CA PHE A 257 21.16 17.24 -2.60
C PHE A 257 22.45 16.44 -2.75
N GLU A 258 23.62 17.07 -2.75
CA GLU A 258 24.94 16.44 -2.85
C GLU A 258 25.14 15.33 -1.81
N LYS A 259 24.64 15.53 -0.58
CA LYS A 259 24.66 14.50 0.48
C LYS A 259 23.81 13.25 0.19
N PHE A 260 22.96 13.30 -0.83
CA PHE A 260 22.11 12.20 -1.28
C PHE A 260 22.50 11.69 -2.68
N GLU A 261 23.43 12.37 -3.38
CA GLU A 261 24.00 11.88 -4.62
C GLU A 261 24.95 10.73 -4.27
N VAL A 262 24.48 9.51 -4.49
CA VAL A 262 25.34 8.33 -4.53
C VAL A 262 25.79 8.22 -5.98
N GLU A 263 27.07 8.45 -6.27
CA GLU A 263 27.65 8.17 -7.59
C GLU A 263 27.40 6.68 -7.91
N GLU A 264 26.43 6.40 -8.79
CA GLU A 264 26.27 5.08 -9.40
C GLU A 264 27.31 4.91 -10.52
N ASP A 265 28.58 4.91 -10.13
CA ASP A 265 29.72 4.60 -11.00
C ASP A 265 29.65 3.13 -11.45
N GLY A 266 28.83 2.84 -12.47
CA GLY A 266 28.89 1.54 -13.13
C GLY A 266 27.67 1.08 -13.91
N ILE A 267 26.50 1.69 -13.76
CA ILE A 267 25.29 1.20 -14.45
C ILE A 267 25.07 1.88 -15.81
N PHE A 268 25.57 3.10 -16.01
CA PHE A 268 25.36 3.88 -17.25
C PHE A 268 26.63 4.29 -18.01
N ALA A 269 27.81 3.78 -17.64
CA ALA A 269 29.10 4.11 -18.26
C ALA A 269 29.25 3.68 -19.75
N GLY A 270 28.20 3.14 -20.37
CA GLY A 270 28.19 2.73 -21.78
C GLY A 270 27.59 3.73 -22.77
N SER A 271 26.91 4.79 -22.33
CA SER A 271 26.36 5.80 -23.24
C SER A 271 27.10 7.12 -23.06
N GLY A 272 28.11 7.34 -23.90
CA GLY A 272 28.87 8.58 -23.95
C GLY A 272 27.96 9.79 -24.08
N VAL A 273 27.83 10.53 -23.00
CA VAL A 273 27.38 11.92 -23.03
C VAL A 273 28.64 12.72 -23.35
N GLY A 274 28.82 13.05 -24.62
CA GLY A 274 29.83 14.02 -25.03
C GLY A 274 29.51 15.36 -24.37
N ASP A 275 30.54 15.96 -23.78
CA ASP A 275 30.49 17.30 -23.22
C ASP A 275 29.87 18.27 -24.24
N VAL A 276 28.75 18.88 -23.87
CA VAL A 276 28.21 20.02 -24.60
C VAL A 276 29.01 21.24 -24.17
N GLN A 277 30.04 21.56 -24.96
CA GLN A 277 30.63 22.91 -25.02
C GLN A 277 29.65 23.91 -25.64
#